data_AF-X1T1K3-F1
#
_entry.id   AF-X1T1K3-F1
#
_cell.length_a   1.000
_cell.length_b   1.000
_cell.length_c   1.000
_cell.angle_alpha   90.00
_cell.angle_beta   90.00
_cell.angle_gamma   90.00
#
_symmetry.space_group_name_H-M   'P 1'
#
loop_
_entity.id
_entity.type
_entity.pdbx_description
1 polymer ?
#
loop_
_entity_poly.entity_id
_entity_poly.type
_entity_poly.pdbx_seq_one_letter_code
_entity_poly.pdbx_strand_id
1 'polypeptide(L)' 'ADMYGNVQIDGHIVKDDLQARASKRVIVMCEELISDDIIRQDPGKTVIPFYMVDAVVEQPWGSHPGNMP' A
#
# COMPACT_ATOMS: atom_id res chain seq x y z
N ALA A 1 -2.38 2.11 4.31
CA ALA A 1 -0.97 1.70 4.52
C ALA A 1 -0.51 2.24 5.87
N ASP A 2 0.59 1.77 6.46
CA ASP A 2 1.14 2.36 7.70
C ASP A 2 2.25 3.38 7.45
N MET A 3 2.70 4.04 8.52
CA MET A 3 3.80 5.00 8.48
C MET A 3 5.17 4.39 8.14
N TYR A 4 5.31 3.07 8.20
CA TYR A 4 6.56 2.38 7.91
C TYR A 4 6.67 1.94 6.45
N GLY A 5 5.55 1.86 5.73
CA GLY A 5 5.50 1.43 4.34
C GLY A 5 4.87 0.05 4.14
N ASN A 6 4.26 -0.56 5.17
CA ASN A 6 3.47 -1.77 4.99
C ASN A 6 2.13 -1.42 4.33
N VAL A 7 1.89 -2.00 3.16
CA VAL A 7 0.70 -1.74 2.36
C VAL A 7 -0.20 -2.95 2.36
N GLN A 8 -1.44 -2.76 2.80
CA GLN A 8 -2.55 -3.67 2.56
C GLN A 8 -3.38 -3.10 1.43
N ILE A 9 -3.74 -3.94 0.46
CA ILE A 9 -4.57 -3.58 -0.68
C ILE A 9 -5.86 -4.38 -0.55
N ASP A 10 -6.98 -3.68 -0.43
CA ASP A 10 -8.29 -4.30 -0.45
C ASP A 10 -8.71 -4.56 -1.91
N GLY A 11 -9.25 -5.76 -2.15
CA GLY A 11 -9.67 -6.17 -3.50
C GLY A 11 -8.54 -6.72 -4.38
N HIS A 12 -8.57 -6.39 -5.68
CA HIS A 12 -7.69 -6.99 -6.67
C HIS A 12 -6.32 -6.31 -6.71
N ILE A 13 -5.27 -7.09 -6.42
CA ILE A 13 -3.86 -6.64 -6.47
C ILE A 13 -3.38 -6.36 -7.90
N VAL A 14 -4.04 -6.93 -8.93
CA VAL A 14 -3.68 -6.83 -10.36
C VAL A 14 -2.19 -7.12 -10.64
N LYS A 15 -1.31 -6.13 -10.47
CA LYS A 15 0.15 -6.24 -10.63
C LYS A 15 0.94 -5.36 -9.65
N ASP A 16 0.31 -4.80 -8.62
CA ASP A 16 0.93 -3.82 -7.72
C ASP A 16 2.14 -4.39 -6.96
N ASP A 17 2.06 -5.65 -6.53
CA ASP A 17 3.16 -6.38 -5.87
C ASP A 17 4.38 -6.56 -6.80
N LEU A 18 4.14 -6.92 -8.06
CA LEU A 18 5.20 -7.10 -9.05
C LEU A 18 5.81 -5.76 -9.46
N GLN A 19 5.00 -4.72 -9.62
CA GLN A 19 5.47 -3.37 -9.95
C GLN A 19 6.34 -2.80 -8.84
N ALA A 20 5.95 -2.96 -7.57
CA ALA A 20 6.76 -2.54 -6.43
C ALA A 20 8.14 -3.24 -6.44
N ARG A 21 8.16 -4.56 -6.63
CA ARG A 21 9.41 -5.36 -6.64
C ARG A 21 10.35 -5.07 -7.81
N ALA A 22 9.80 -4.68 -8.95
CA ALA A 22 10.57 -4.37 -10.16
C ALA A 22 11.14 -2.94 -10.15
N SER A 23 10.63 -2.08 -9.27
CA SER A 23 10.94 -0.65 -9.28
C SER A 23 12.18 -0.32 -8.45
N LYS A 24 12.98 0.64 -8.91
CA LYS A 24 14.11 1.18 -8.14
C LYS A 24 13.65 2.06 -6.98
N ARG A 25 12.51 2.73 -7.16
CA ARG A 25 11.86 3.60 -6.18
C ARG A 25 10.36 3.36 -6.20
N VAL A 26 9.73 3.25 -5.03
CA VAL A 26 8.31 2.97 -4.87
C VAL A 26 7.69 4.04 -3.98
N ILE A 27 6.68 4.72 -4.50
CA ILE A 27 5.84 5.66 -3.76
C ILE A 27 4.44 5.08 -3.75
N VAL A 28 3.85 4.94 -2.57
CA VAL A 28 2.51 4.38 -2.38
C VAL A 28 1.55 5.50 -2.02
N MET A 29 0.48 5.62 -2.79
CA MET A 29 -0.67 6.46 -2.43
C MET A 29 -1.71 5.55 -1.76
N CYS A 30 -2.22 5.93 -0.59
CA CYS A 30 -3.27 5.17 0.09
C CYS A 30 -4.43 6.07 0.52
N GLU A 31 -5.63 5.50 0.57
CA GLU A 31 -6.84 6.20 1.03
C GLU A 31 -6.77 6.56 2.52
N GLU A 32 -6.17 5.69 3.33
CA GLU A 32 -6.02 5.88 4.77
C GLU A 32 -4.63 5.43 5.24
N LEU A 33 -4.04 6.25 6.12
CA LEU A 33 -2.86 5.87 6.89
C LEU A 33 -3.27 5.25 8.24
N ILE A 34 -3.04 3.95 8.40
CA ILE A 34 -3.39 3.19 9.61
C ILE A 34 -2.19 2.99 10.54
N SER A 35 -2.45 2.66 11.81
CA SER A 35 -1.37 2.33 12.74
C SER A 35 -0.76 0.96 12.45
N ASP A 36 0.52 0.79 12.81
CA ASP A 36 1.23 -0.49 12.71
C ASP A 36 0.54 -1.61 13.54
N ASP A 37 -0.14 -1.26 14.63
CA ASP A 37 -0.91 -2.23 15.41
C ASP A 37 -2.04 -2.88 14.60
N ILE A 38 -2.68 -2.13 13.68
CA ILE A 38 -3.71 -2.67 12.80
C ILE A 38 -3.09 -3.62 11.77
N ILE A 39 -1.94 -3.25 11.19
CA ILE A 39 -1.19 -4.13 10.28
C ILE A 39 -0.80 -5.44 10.98
N ARG A 40 -0.36 -5.36 12.24
CA ARG A 40 0.05 -6.53 13.04
C ARG A 40 -1.10 -7.43 13.47
N GLN A 41 -2.33 -6.93 13.52
CA GLN A 41 -3.50 -7.78 13.80
C GLN A 41 -3.76 -8.77 12.68
N ASP A 42 -3.50 -8.39 11.44
CA ASP A 42 -3.62 -9.27 10.27
C ASP A 42 -2.45 -9.05 9.29
N PRO A 43 -1.24 -9.52 9.64
CA PRO A 43 -0.04 -9.25 8.84
C PRO A 43 -0.08 -9.95 7.48
N GLY A 44 -0.91 -10.98 7.32
CA GLY A 44 -1.08 -11.74 6.08
C GLY A 44 -1.72 -10.92 4.95
N LYS A 45 -2.39 -9.81 5.26
CA LYS A 45 -2.92 -8.86 4.28
C LYS A 45 -1.89 -7.91 3.69
N THR A 46 -0.66 -7.89 4.22
CA THR A 46 0.40 -7.02 3.70
C THR A 46 0.88 -7.53 2.34
N VAL A 47 0.52 -6.79 1.29
CA VAL A 47 0.86 -7.12 -0.10
C VAL A 47 2.23 -6.57 -0.47
N ILE A 48 2.52 -5.33 -0.05
CA ILE A 48 3.81 -4.68 -0.30
C ILE A 48 4.47 -4.42 1.05
N PRO A 49 5.57 -5.13 1.39
CA PRO A 49 6.30 -4.94 2.64
C PRO A 49 7.06 -3.61 2.69
N PHE A 50 7.23 -3.07 3.90
CA PHE A 50 7.89 -1.78 4.14
C PHE A 50 9.25 -1.59 3.45
N TYR A 51 10.07 -2.63 3.36
CA TYR A 51 11.42 -2.52 2.80
C TYR A 51 11.44 -2.26 1.28
N MET A 52 10.30 -2.39 0.61
CA MET A 52 10.15 -2.08 -0.82
C MET A 52 9.69 -0.64 -1.05
N VAL A 53 9.22 0.06 -0.01
CA VAL A 53 8.54 1.36 -0.13
C VAL A 53 9.48 2.48 0.31
N ASP A 54 9.63 3.52 -0.52
CA ASP A 54 10.43 4.70 -0.18
C ASP A 54 9.60 5.81 0.47
N ALA A 55 8.32 5.93 0.09
CA ALA A 55 7.42 6.93 0.63
C ALA A 55 5.96 6.45 0.59
N VAL A 56 5.19 6.87 1.59
CA VAL A 56 3.75 6.68 1.68
C VAL A 56 3.08 8.05 1.72
N VAL A 57 2.01 8.21 0.95
CA VAL A 57 1.21 9.43 0.90
C VAL A 57 -0.24 9.05 1.13
N GLU A 58 -0.85 9.66 2.15
CA GLU A 58 -2.30 9.61 2.33
C GLU A 58 -2.96 10.57 1.34
N GLN A 59 -3.78 10.02 0.43
CA GLN A 59 -4.54 10.78 -0.56
C GLN A 59 -5.89 10.09 -0.75
N PRO A 60 -6.93 10.57 -0.05
CA PRO A 60 -8.29 10.12 -0.29
C PRO A 60 -8.73 10.38 -1.74
N TRP A 61 -9.42 9.40 -2.32
CA TRP A 61 -9.84 9.34 -3.72
C TRP A 61 -8.69 9.40 -4.73
N GLY A 62 -7.51 8.88 -4.37
CA GLY A 62 -6.30 8.99 -5.18
C GLY A 62 -6.40 8.31 -6.56
N SER A 63 -7.31 7.36 -6.72
CA SER A 63 -7.56 6.66 -7.98
C SER A 63 -8.61 7.32 -8.87
N HIS A 64 -9.41 8.29 -8.37
CA HIS A 64 -10.51 8.88 -9.14
C HIS A 64 -10.01 9.50 -10.47
N PRO A 65 -10.64 9.23 -11.63
CA PRO A 65 -11.92 8.52 -11.84
C PRO A 65 -11.81 7.00 -12.04
N GLY A 66 -10.63 6.42 -11.86
CA GLY A 66 -10.40 4.98 -11.85
C GLY A 66 -11.12 4.27 -10.69
N ASN A 67 -11.28 2.96 -10.84
CA ASN A 67 -11.97 2.12 -9.85
C ASN A 67 -10.99 1.60 -8.81
N MET A 68 -11.28 1.82 -7.53
CA MET A 68 -10.70 1.15 -6.37
C MET A 68 -11.86 0.55 -5.56
N PRO A 69 -11.92 -0.78 -5.37
CA PRO A 69 -12.84 -1.39 -4.41
C PRO A 69 -12.40 -1.16 -2.96
#